data_AF-X5MMI9-F1
#
_entry.id   AF-X5MMI9-F1
#
_cell.length_a   1.000
_cell.length_b   1.000
_cell.length_c   1.000
_cell.angle_alpha   90.00
_cell.angle_beta   90.00
_cell.angle_gamma   90.00
#
_symmetry.space_group_name_H-M   'P 1'
#
loop_
_entity.id
_entity.type
_entity.pdbx_description
1 polymer ?
#
loop_
_entity_poly.entity_id
_entity_poly.type
_entity_poly.pdbx_seq_one_letter_code
_entity_poly.pdbx_strand_id
1 'polypeptide(L)'
;MGVPFLFLPTSRISASTGYGEAAAPLFRLYGVAIFALLIGYGYGFWLLGQGVFPWGIIAMGLLSNGGGAAVLFATGAWRRSKTIAYFISSVAVALVIAALAPDMAVAPLW
;
A
#
# COMPACT_ATOMS: atom_id res chain seq x y z
N MET A 1 -9.32 2.45 -3.28
CA MET A 1 -9.21 3.75 -2.57
C MET A 1 -8.52 4.86 -3.38
N GLY A 2 -7.72 4.60 -4.44
CA GLY A 2 -7.00 5.67 -5.18
C GLY A 2 -7.75 6.36 -6.32
N VAL A 3 -8.73 5.68 -6.93
CA VAL A 3 -9.56 6.21 -8.05
C VAL A 3 -10.20 7.58 -7.71
N PRO A 4 -10.76 7.82 -6.51
CA PRO A 4 -11.24 9.14 -6.11
C PRO A 4 -10.18 10.23 -6.22
N PHE A 5 -8.95 9.98 -5.77
CA PHE A 5 -7.86 10.95 -5.75
C PHE A 5 -7.29 11.27 -7.15
N LEU A 6 -7.49 10.35 -8.11
CA LEU A 6 -7.09 10.56 -9.50
C LEU A 6 -8.11 11.32 -10.33
N PHE A 7 -9.41 11.09 -10.09
CA PHE A 7 -10.45 11.53 -11.03
C PHE A 7 -11.50 12.49 -10.43
N LEU A 8 -11.67 12.56 -9.10
CA LEU A 8 -12.62 13.52 -8.54
C LEU A 8 -12.12 14.96 -8.68
N PRO A 9 -13.05 15.93 -8.78
CA PRO A 9 -12.71 17.35 -8.67
C PRO A 9 -12.01 17.62 -7.33
N THR A 10 -10.93 18.41 -7.38
CA THR A 10 -10.13 18.78 -6.21
C THR A 10 -10.99 19.39 -5.10
N SER A 11 -11.98 20.21 -5.45
CA SER A 11 -12.92 20.81 -4.50
C SER A 11 -13.69 19.80 -3.66
N ARG A 12 -14.05 18.64 -4.22
CA ARG A 12 -14.72 17.55 -3.49
C ARG A 12 -13.78 16.79 -2.56
N ILE A 13 -12.50 16.65 -2.96
CA ILE A 13 -11.47 15.98 -2.15
C ILE A 13 -11.03 16.89 -0.98
N SER A 14 -10.85 18.18 -1.24
CA SER A 14 -10.56 19.18 -0.22
C SER A 14 -11.68 19.28 0.82
N ALA A 15 -12.95 19.27 0.38
CA ALA A 15 -14.10 19.28 1.28
C ALA A 15 -14.20 18.02 2.17
N SER A 16 -13.83 16.84 1.66
CA SER A 16 -13.91 15.59 2.43
C SER A 16 -12.71 15.34 3.35
N THR A 17 -11.57 15.97 3.07
CA THR A 17 -10.33 15.80 3.83
C THR A 17 -10.04 16.94 4.81
N GLY A 18 -10.75 18.06 4.70
CA GLY A 18 -10.56 19.25 5.54
C GLY A 18 -9.30 20.06 5.21
N TYR A 19 -8.59 19.70 4.14
CA TYR A 19 -7.44 20.46 3.64
C TYR A 19 -7.86 21.41 2.51
N GLY A 20 -7.28 22.62 2.49
CA GLY A 20 -7.54 23.60 1.44
C GLY A 20 -7.08 23.16 0.04
N GLU A 21 -7.50 23.88 -0.99
CA GLU A 21 -7.18 23.55 -2.39
C GLU A 21 -5.67 23.56 -2.71
N ALA A 22 -4.85 24.20 -1.87
CA ALA A 22 -3.39 24.15 -1.97
C ALA A 22 -2.81 22.72 -1.88
N ALA A 23 -3.54 21.77 -1.28
CA ALA A 23 -3.15 20.36 -1.20
C ALA A 23 -3.45 19.55 -2.49
N ALA A 24 -4.04 20.17 -3.52
CA ALA A 24 -4.41 19.49 -4.76
C ALA A 24 -3.30 18.66 -5.40
N PRO A 25 -2.05 19.14 -5.53
CA PRO A 25 -0.98 18.38 -6.15
C PRO A 25 -0.65 17.10 -5.36
N LEU A 26 -0.71 17.17 -4.02
CA LEU A 26 -0.45 16.02 -3.14
C LEU A 26 -1.53 14.95 -3.30
N PHE A 27 -2.80 15.34 -3.45
CA PHE A 27 -3.88 14.40 -3.72
C PHE A 27 -3.68 13.66 -5.05
N ARG A 28 -3.33 14.37 -6.11
CA ARG A 28 -3.07 13.75 -7.42
C ARG A 28 -1.86 12.82 -7.35
N LEU A 29 -0.78 13.26 -6.72
CA LEU A 29 0.44 12.46 -6.54
C LEU A 29 0.15 11.18 -5.74
N TYR A 30 -0.65 11.29 -4.68
CA TYR A 30 -1.10 10.13 -3.90
C TYR A 30 -1.96 9.17 -4.73
N GLY A 31 -2.87 9.70 -5.55
CA GLY A 31 -3.65 8.90 -6.50
C GLY A 31 -2.77 8.13 -7.49
N VAL A 32 -1.77 8.80 -8.06
CA VAL A 32 -0.79 8.18 -8.99
C VAL A 32 0.01 7.10 -8.27
N ALA A 33 0.46 7.35 -7.04
CA ALA A 33 1.18 6.37 -6.24
C ALA A 33 0.33 5.11 -5.98
N ILE A 34 -0.95 5.26 -5.63
CA ILE A 34 -1.85 4.10 -5.46
C ILE A 34 -2.02 3.34 -6.77
N PHE A 35 -2.15 4.04 -7.90
CA PHE A 35 -2.31 3.38 -9.20
C PHE A 35 -1.05 2.64 -9.63
N ALA A 36 0.13 3.22 -9.43
CA ALA A 36 1.41 2.55 -9.66
C ALA A 36 1.56 1.30 -8.79
N LEU A 37 1.13 1.35 -7.53
CA LEU A 37 1.10 0.17 -6.64
C LEU A 37 0.17 -0.92 -7.18
N LEU A 38 -1.02 -0.57 -7.70
CA LEU A 38 -1.94 -1.54 -8.28
C LEU A 38 -1.33 -2.23 -9.52
N ILE A 39 -0.67 -1.47 -10.40
CA ILE A 39 0.06 -2.04 -11.54
C ILE A 39 1.17 -2.98 -11.06
N GLY A 40 1.97 -2.53 -10.07
CA GLY A 40 3.04 -3.33 -9.50
C GLY A 40 2.55 -4.64 -8.89
N TYR A 41 1.45 -4.60 -8.11
CA TYR A 41 0.85 -5.81 -7.56
C TYR A 41 0.28 -6.73 -8.65
N GLY A 42 -0.35 -6.18 -9.69
CA GLY A 42 -0.81 -6.95 -10.85
C GLY A 42 0.34 -7.68 -11.54
N TYR A 43 1.46 -7.00 -11.74
CA TYR A 43 2.69 -7.61 -12.28
C TYR A 43 3.30 -8.66 -11.34
N GLY A 44 3.22 -8.44 -10.02
CA GLY A 44 3.65 -9.43 -9.02
C GLY A 44 2.91 -10.76 -9.14
N PHE A 45 1.60 -10.74 -9.38
CA PHE A 45 0.82 -11.97 -9.62
C PHE A 45 1.26 -12.69 -10.89
N TRP A 46 1.57 -11.95 -11.95
CA TRP A 46 2.11 -12.53 -13.18
C TRP A 46 3.45 -13.24 -12.93
N LEU A 47 4.38 -12.62 -12.20
CA LEU A 47 5.66 -13.24 -11.84
C LEU A 47 5.48 -14.49 -10.97
N LEU A 48 4.58 -14.45 -10.00
CA LEU A 48 4.25 -15.62 -9.18
C LEU A 48 3.73 -16.78 -10.03
N GLY A 49 2.88 -16.50 -11.03
CA GLY A 49 2.42 -17.51 -11.99
C GLY A 49 3.52 -18.13 -12.85
N GLN A 50 4.69 -17.49 -12.93
CA GLN A 50 5.88 -17.99 -13.63
C GLN A 50 6.86 -18.70 -12.69
N GLY A 51 6.52 -18.87 -11.41
CA GLY A 51 7.44 -19.43 -10.42
C GLY A 51 8.52 -18.44 -9.97
N VAL A 52 8.33 -17.14 -10.22
CA VAL A 52 9.32 -16.10 -9.89
C VAL A 52 8.85 -15.29 -8.69
N PHE A 53 9.64 -15.29 -7.61
CA PHE A 53 9.35 -14.48 -6.44
C PHE A 53 9.57 -12.97 -6.75
N PRO A 54 8.54 -12.12 -6.62
CA PRO A 54 8.60 -10.73 -7.09
C PRO A 54 9.27 -9.80 -6.05
N TRP A 55 10.58 -9.95 -5.84
CA TRP A 55 11.35 -9.20 -4.83
C TRP A 55 11.09 -7.69 -4.83
N GLY A 56 11.03 -7.06 -6.01
CA GLY A 56 10.78 -5.61 -6.11
C GLY A 56 9.40 -5.21 -5.54
N ILE A 57 8.38 -6.04 -5.75
CA ILE A 57 7.02 -5.80 -5.24
C ILE A 57 6.97 -6.06 -3.72
N ILE A 58 7.66 -7.09 -3.25
CA ILE A 58 7.76 -7.39 -1.81
C ILE A 58 8.49 -6.26 -1.08
N ALA A 59 9.62 -5.77 -1.60
CA ALA A 59 10.36 -4.66 -1.02
C ALA A 59 9.52 -3.37 -0.98
N MET A 60 8.81 -3.05 -2.07
CA MET A 60 7.88 -1.92 -2.11
C MET A 60 6.72 -2.06 -1.10
N GLY A 61 6.15 -3.26 -1.00
CA GLY A 61 5.11 -3.59 -0.04
C GLY A 61 5.59 -3.45 1.42
N LEU A 62 6.81 -3.90 1.72
CA LEU A 62 7.43 -3.76 3.04
C LEU A 62 7.70 -2.30 3.39
N LEU A 63 8.27 -1.53 2.46
CA LEU A 63 8.56 -0.11 2.68
C LEU A 63 7.28 0.68 2.93
N SER A 64 6.24 0.44 2.11
CA SER A 64 4.96 1.15 2.23
C SER A 64 4.17 0.76 3.48
N ASN A 65 3.90 -0.54 3.69
CA ASN A 65 3.08 -1.01 4.81
C ASN A 65 3.86 -0.98 6.13
N GLY A 66 5.12 -1.41 6.12
CA GLY A 66 5.99 -1.38 7.29
C GLY A 66 6.35 0.04 7.70
N GLY A 67 6.69 0.92 6.76
CA GLY A 67 6.89 2.34 7.02
C GLY A 67 5.61 3.02 7.53
N GLY A 68 4.46 2.72 6.90
CA GLY A 68 3.16 3.20 7.36
C GLY A 68 2.83 2.76 8.79
N ALA A 69 3.05 1.48 9.11
CA ALA A 69 2.87 0.94 10.45
C ALA A 69 3.79 1.63 11.45
N ALA A 70 5.08 1.75 11.13
CA ALA A 70 6.07 2.42 11.98
C ALA A 70 5.66 3.87 12.29
N VAL A 71 5.22 4.63 11.30
CA VAL A 71 4.74 6.01 11.49
C VAL A 71 3.49 6.04 12.38
N LEU A 72 2.50 5.17 12.12
CA LEU A 72 1.28 5.13 12.94
C LEU A 72 1.56 4.81 14.41
N PHE A 73 2.50 3.89 14.68
CA PHE A 73 2.88 3.55 16.05
C PHE A 73 3.72 4.64 16.70
N ALA A 74 4.74 5.16 16.01
CA ALA A 74 5.64 6.19 16.53
C ALA A 74 4.91 7.50 16.88
N THR A 75 3.93 7.90 16.06
CA THR A 75 3.14 9.12 16.28
C THR A 75 1.96 8.94 17.23
N GLY A 76 1.65 7.70 17.64
CA GLY A 76 0.45 7.40 18.43
C GLY A 76 -0.87 7.42 17.64
N ALA A 77 -0.83 7.74 16.34
CA ALA A 77 -2.02 7.82 15.47
C ALA A 77 -2.80 6.50 15.38
N TRP A 78 -2.15 5.36 15.62
CA TRP A 78 -2.77 4.04 15.70
C TRP A 78 -3.95 3.98 16.69
N ARG A 79 -3.94 4.79 17.76
CA ARG A 79 -5.02 4.81 18.76
C ARG A 79 -6.36 5.29 18.18
N ARG A 80 -6.29 6.21 17.21
CA ARG A 80 -7.47 6.77 16.53
C ARG A 80 -8.01 5.83 15.46
N SER A 81 -7.15 4.99 14.88
CA SER A 81 -7.54 4.05 13.82
C SER A 81 -6.86 2.70 13.98
N LYS A 82 -7.28 1.96 15.01
CA LYS A 82 -6.70 0.65 15.36
C LYS A 82 -6.83 -0.35 14.21
N THR A 83 -7.99 -0.38 13.54
CA THR A 83 -8.24 -1.30 12.42
C THR A 83 -7.25 -1.09 11.28
N ILE A 84 -7.00 0.17 10.89
CA ILE A 84 -6.04 0.47 9.82
C ILE A 84 -4.62 0.09 10.27
N ALA A 85 -4.22 0.46 11.49
CA ALA A 85 -2.90 0.14 12.01
C ALA A 85 -2.65 -1.37 12.03
N TYR A 86 -3.59 -2.17 12.53
CA TYR A 86 -3.45 -3.62 12.55
C TYR A 86 -3.45 -4.23 11.15
N PHE A 87 -4.30 -3.74 10.25
CA PHE A 87 -4.34 -4.23 8.87
C PHE A 87 -3.03 -4.00 8.13
N ILE A 88 -2.47 -2.78 8.16
CA ILE A 88 -1.21 -2.52 7.45
C ILE A 88 -0.03 -3.26 8.11
N SER A 89 -0.07 -3.44 9.43
CA SER A 89 0.94 -4.19 10.16
C SER A 89 0.89 -5.68 9.81
N SER A 90 -0.30 -6.27 9.71
CA SER A 90 -0.45 -7.68 9.33
C SER A 90 0.01 -7.93 7.90
N VAL A 91 -0.26 -7.00 6.97
CA VAL A 91 0.28 -7.05 5.61
C VAL A 91 1.82 -7.02 5.63
N ALA A 92 2.42 -6.10 6.39
CA ALA A 92 3.88 -6.04 6.51
C ALA A 92 4.47 -7.34 7.07
N VAL A 93 3.86 -7.92 8.11
CA VAL A 93 4.28 -9.21 8.68
C VAL A 93 4.16 -10.34 7.66
N ALA A 94 3.05 -10.42 6.93
CA ALA A 94 2.86 -11.43 5.89
C ALA A 94 3.92 -11.33 4.78
N LEU A 95 4.29 -10.11 4.38
CA LEU A 95 5.35 -9.88 3.40
C LEU A 95 6.74 -10.28 3.92
N VAL A 96 7.03 -10.06 5.21
CA VAL A 96 8.27 -10.55 5.84
C VAL A 96 8.29 -12.07 5.80
N ILE A 97 7.19 -12.72 6.19
CA ILE A 97 7.10 -14.19 6.17
C ILE A 97 7.31 -14.72 4.75
N ALA A 98 6.69 -14.10 3.75
CA ALA A 98 6.88 -14.47 2.34
C ALA A 98 8.33 -14.29 1.88
N ALA A 99 9.00 -13.22 2.32
CA ALA A 99 10.41 -12.97 2.00
C ALA A 99 11.38 -13.95 2.67
N LEU A 100 11.03 -14.49 3.84
CA LEU A 100 11.85 -15.48 4.55
C LEU A 100 11.76 -16.88 3.95
N ALA A 101 10.66 -17.20 3.27
CA ALA A 101 10.42 -18.49 2.62
C ALA A 101 9.90 -18.30 1.19
N PRO A 102 10.71 -17.75 0.27
CA PRO A 102 10.26 -17.40 -1.08
C PRO A 102 9.78 -18.63 -1.87
N ASP A 103 10.45 -19.78 -1.72
CA ASP A 103 10.07 -21.01 -2.42
C ASP A 103 8.67 -21.49 -2.00
N MET A 104 8.33 -21.36 -0.72
CA MET A 104 6.99 -21.68 -0.21
C MET A 104 5.95 -20.66 -0.64
N ALA A 105 6.34 -19.38 -0.74
CA ALA A 105 5.44 -18.30 -1.14
C ALA A 105 5.09 -18.33 -2.64
N VAL A 106 5.93 -18.97 -3.46
CA VAL A 106 5.71 -19.18 -4.89
C VAL A 106 5.00 -20.50 -5.18
N ALA A 107 4.98 -21.44 -4.23
CA ALA A 107 4.35 -22.73 -4.41
C ALA A 107 2.85 -22.58 -4.78
N PRO A 108 2.34 -23.34 -5.77
CA PRO A 108 0.93 -23.32 -6.10
C PRO A 108 0.10 -23.77 -4.89
N LEU A 109 -1.03 -23.12 -4.68
CA LEU A 109 -1.95 -23.41 -3.58
C LEU A 109 -2.82 -24.67 -3.84
N TRP A 110 -2.66 -25.31 -4.99
CA TRP A 110 -3.45 -26.45 -5.47
C TRP A 110 -2.56 -27.56 -6.02
#